data_AF-A0A382YVT2-F1
#
_entry.id   AF-A0A382YVT2-F1
#
_cell.length_a   1.000
_cell.length_b   1.000
_cell.length_c   1.000
_cell.angle_alpha   90.00
_cell.angle_beta   90.00
_cell.angle_gamma   90.00
#
_symmetry.space_group_name_H-M   'P 1'
#
loop_
_entity.id
_entity.type
_entity.pdbx_description
1 polymer ?
#
loop_
_entity_poly.entity_id
_entity_poly.type
_entity_poly.pdbx_seq_one_letter_code
_entity_poly.pdbx_strand_id
1 'polypeptide(L)'
;MGILVECPECKNRNSLKNQSCKCGKNLRSLSHKCYWIEYYDGGNRRRERTGHSKLGAENRLREVQTAKAEGRTIRKNKNALIALGNLGDWYLDLS
;
A
#
# COMPACT_ATOMS: atom_id res chain seq x y z
N MET A 1 7.19 4.68 6.56
CA MET A 1 6.36 3.53 6.14
C MET A 1 5.86 2.86 7.41
N GLY A 2 4.66 2.31 7.40
CA GLY A 2 4.17 1.63 8.59
C GLY A 2 2.75 1.14 8.47
N ILE A 3 2.33 0.39 9.48
CA ILE A 3 0.96 -0.09 9.61
C ILE A 3 0.21 0.87 10.52
N LEU A 4 -0.98 1.24 10.08
CA LEU A 4 -1.96 1.99 10.86
C LEU A 4 -3.14 1.09 11.17
N VAL A 5 -3.76 1.32 12.31
CA VAL A 5 -5.01 0.69 12.73
C VAL A 5 -6.12 1.74 12.69
N GLU A 6 -7.18 1.43 11.96
CA GLU A 6 -8.40 2.21 11.89
C GLU A 6 -9.36 1.75 12.99
N CYS A 7 -9.79 2.70 13.82
CA CYS A 7 -10.84 2.43 14.78
C CYS A 7 -12.17 2.20 14.05
N PRO A 8 -12.90 1.11 14.34
CA PRO A 8 -14.21 0.87 13.76
C PRO A 8 -15.25 1.93 14.17
N GLU A 9 -15.12 2.53 15.36
CA GLU A 9 -16.03 3.55 15.89
C GLU A 9 -15.76 4.94 15.30
N CYS A 10 -14.56 5.48 15.57
CA CYS A 10 -14.21 6.87 15.23
C CYS A 10 -13.66 7.03 13.80
N LYS A 11 -13.42 5.92 13.08
CA LYS A 11 -12.65 5.83 11.80
C LYS A 11 -11.28 6.50 11.80
N ASN A 12 -10.83 7.00 12.96
CA ASN A 12 -9.51 7.59 13.11
C ASN A 12 -8.44 6.50 13.01
N ARG A 13 -7.34 6.84 12.35
CA ARG A 13 -6.23 5.94 12.09
C ARG A 13 -5.10 6.27 13.04
N ASN A 14 -4.66 5.28 13.80
CA ASN A 14 -3.57 5.43 14.75
C ASN A 14 -2.42 4.50 14.36
N SER A 15 -1.21 4.82 14.82
CA SER A 15 -0.07 3.94 14.65
C SER A 15 -0.22 2.71 15.54
N LEU A 16 0.43 1.60 15.18
CA LEU A 16 0.46 0.42 16.08
C LEU A 16 1.10 0.70 17.44
N LYS A 17 1.91 1.75 17.58
CA LYS A 17 2.47 2.19 18.87
C LYS A 17 1.43 2.91 19.73
N ASN A 18 0.54 3.69 19.11
CA ASN A 18 -0.51 4.43 19.81
C ASN A 18 -1.85 3.67 19.77
N GLN A 19 -2.13 2.91 20.83
CA GLN A 19 -3.32 2.06 20.90
C GLN A 19 -4.55 2.77 21.49
N SER A 20 -4.48 4.03 21.90
CA SER A 20 -5.65 4.81 22.31
C SER A 20 -6.21 5.62 21.13
N CYS A 21 -7.48 5.40 20.71
CA CYS A 21 -8.16 6.35 19.81
C CYS A 21 -8.51 7.61 20.60
N LYS A 22 -8.50 8.75 19.89
CA LYS A 22 -9.13 10.01 20.31
C LYS A 22 -10.56 9.87 20.85
N CYS A 23 -11.33 8.85 20.44
CA CYS A 23 -12.67 8.59 20.98
C CYS A 23 -12.67 7.84 22.32
N GLY A 24 -11.52 7.65 22.95
CA GLY A 24 -11.39 6.97 24.25
C GLY A 24 -11.34 5.43 24.17
N LYS A 25 -11.56 4.83 22.99
CA LYS A 25 -11.48 3.37 22.81
C LYS A 25 -10.04 2.88 22.73
N ASN A 26 -9.77 1.72 23.34
CA ASN A 26 -8.49 1.01 23.23
C ASN A 26 -8.49 0.09 22.01
N LEU A 27 -7.65 0.41 21.03
CA LEU A 27 -7.51 -0.30 19.76
C LEU A 27 -6.89 -1.69 19.93
N ARG A 28 -6.19 -1.96 21.04
CA ARG A 28 -5.59 -3.27 21.29
C ARG A 28 -6.65 -4.33 21.53
N SER A 29 -7.63 -4.04 22.38
CA SER A 29 -8.72 -4.95 22.73
C SER A 29 -9.92 -4.89 21.78
N LEU A 30 -10.03 -3.85 20.95
CA LEU A 30 -11.15 -3.70 20.03
C LEU A 30 -11.18 -4.80 18.94
N SER A 31 -12.37 -5.33 18.68
CA SER A 31 -12.68 -6.23 17.57
C SER A 31 -12.98 -5.46 16.28
N HIS A 32 -13.00 -6.14 15.13
CA HIS A 32 -13.37 -5.60 13.81
C HIS A 32 -12.60 -4.35 13.33
N LYS A 33 -11.44 -4.05 13.93
CA LYS A 33 -10.54 -3.01 13.45
C LYS A 33 -9.99 -3.35 12.06
N CYS A 34 -9.76 -2.32 11.25
CA CYS A 34 -9.12 -2.47 9.94
C CYS A 34 -7.68 -1.99 10.02
N TYR A 35 -6.80 -2.63 9.26
CA TYR A 35 -5.42 -2.23 9.11
C TYR A 35 -5.20 -1.56 7.75
N TRP A 36 -4.29 -0.61 7.77
CA TRP A 36 -3.83 0.14 6.61
C TRP A 36 -2.31 0.07 6.56
N ILE A 37 -1.76 0.09 5.36
CA ILE A 37 -0.33 0.32 5.16
C ILE A 37 -0.12 1.73 4.62
N GLU A 38 0.91 2.41 5.11
CA GLU A 38 1.35 3.71 4.64
C GLU A 38 2.77 3.58 4.07
N TYR A 39 2.96 4.03 2.83
CA TYR A 39 4.24 4.00 2.14
C TYR A 39 4.41 5.19 1.21
N TYR A 40 5.66 5.40 0.78
CA TYR A 40 5.99 6.43 -0.21
C TYR A 40 6.31 5.78 -1.54
N ASP A 41 5.65 6.27 -2.58
CA ASP A 41 5.82 5.86 -3.97
C ASP A 41 6.03 7.12 -4.82
N GLY A 42 7.19 7.23 -5.46
CA GLY A 42 7.57 8.42 -6.24
C GLY A 42 7.46 9.75 -5.48
N GLY A 43 7.86 9.78 -4.20
CA GLY A 43 7.76 10.96 -3.33
C GLY A 43 6.36 11.22 -2.75
N ASN A 44 5.32 10.57 -3.27
CA ASN A 44 3.95 10.73 -2.79
C ASN A 44 3.60 9.73 -1.69
N ARG A 45 2.91 10.21 -0.65
CA ARG A 45 2.43 9.35 0.44
C ARG A 45 1.16 8.62 0.02
N ARG A 46 1.25 7.29 -0.10
CA ARG A 46 0.15 6.37 -0.42
C ARG A 46 -0.34 5.68 0.85
N ARG A 47 -1.64 5.42 0.92
CA ARG A 47 -2.28 4.63 1.96
C ARG A 47 -3.19 3.59 1.33
N GLU A 48 -3.02 2.34 1.74
CA GLU A 48 -3.77 1.21 1.20
C GLU A 48 -4.46 0.46 2.34
N ARG A 49 -5.74 0.15 2.15
CA ARG A 49 -6.54 -0.60 3.12
C ARG A 49 -6.29 -2.09 2.90
N THR A 50 -5.84 -2.81 3.93
CA THR A 50 -5.52 -4.24 3.81
C THR A 50 -6.65 -5.14 4.32
N GLY A 51 -7.45 -4.68 5.28
CA GLY A 51 -8.57 -5.44 5.85
C GLY A 51 -8.41 -5.69 7.35
N HIS A 52 -9.01 -6.75 7.90
CA HIS A 52 -9.09 -6.98 9.35
C HIS A 52 -7.94 -7.80 9.96
N SER A 53 -7.06 -8.36 9.13
CA SER A 53 -5.92 -9.17 9.59
C SER A 53 -4.66 -8.32 9.77
N LYS A 54 -4.09 -8.35 10.98
CA LYS A 54 -2.79 -7.72 11.27
C LYS A 54 -1.67 -8.35 10.44
N LEU A 55 -1.66 -9.68 10.40
CA LEU A 55 -0.68 -10.45 9.64
C LEU A 55 -0.79 -10.15 8.13
N GLY A 56 -2.02 -9.98 7.62
CA GLY A 56 -2.25 -9.56 6.25
C GLY A 56 -1.61 -8.20 5.94
N ALA A 57 -1.75 -7.22 6.83
CA ALA A 57 -1.10 -5.92 6.69
C ALA A 57 0.43 -5.99 6.75
N GLU A 58 0.99 -6.84 7.61
CA GLU A 58 2.44 -7.06 7.70
C GLU A 58 3.00 -7.69 6.42
N ASN A 59 2.33 -8.71 5.89
CA ASN A 59 2.71 -9.35 4.64
C ASN A 59 2.64 -8.38 3.46
N ARG A 60 1.54 -7.62 3.35
CA ARG A 60 1.39 -6.60 2.30
C ARG A 60 2.46 -5.52 2.39
N LEU A 61 2.82 -5.08 3.60
CA LEU A 61 3.91 -4.13 3.79
C LEU A 61 5.26 -4.70 3.34
N ARG A 62 5.52 -5.98 3.62
CA ARG A 62 6.73 -6.68 3.16
C ARG A 62 6.79 -6.75 1.64
N GLU A 63 5.71 -7.10 0.97
CA GLU A 63 5.63 -7.09 -0.50
C GLU A 63 5.96 -5.71 -1.08
N VAL A 64 5.39 -4.65 -0.50
CA VAL A 64 5.66 -3.26 -0.89
C VAL A 64 7.13 -2.89 -0.69
N GLN A 65 7.74 -3.34 0.40
CA GLN A 65 9.17 -3.13 0.66
C GLN A 65 10.06 -3.87 -0.33
N THR A 66 9.77 -5.15 -0.60
CA THR A 66 10.49 -5.97 -1.58
C THR A 66 10.39 -5.35 -2.98
N ALA A 67 9.19 -4.99 -3.42
CA ALA A 67 8.97 -4.34 -4.71
C ALA A 67 9.75 -3.02 -4.84
N LYS A 68 9.85 -2.25 -3.75
CA LYS A 68 10.65 -1.03 -3.70
C LYS A 68 12.15 -1.31 -3.78
N ALA A 69 12.65 -2.34 -3.09
CA ALA A 69 14.05 -2.74 -3.15
C ALA A 69 14.44 -3.26 -4.55
N GLU A 70 13.54 -3.96 -5.22
CA GLU A 70 13.73 -4.49 -6.58
C GLU A 70 13.49 -3.43 -7.68
N GLY A 71 13.08 -2.21 -7.33
CA GLY A 71 12.72 -1.17 -8.31
C GLY A 71 11.46 -1.47 -9.13
N ARG A 72 10.74 -2.56 -8.83
CA ARG A 72 9.44 -2.93 -9.42
C ARG A 72 8.38 -2.01 -8.86
N THR A 73 8.14 -0.89 -9.52
CA THR A 73 7.19 0.14 -9.06
C THR A 73 5.79 -0.47 -8.87
N ILE A 74 5.19 -0.24 -7.70
CA ILE A 74 3.91 -0.84 -7.24
C ILE A 74 2.74 -0.57 -8.20
N ARG A 75 2.86 0.43 -9.09
CA ARG A 75 2.08 0.55 -10.33
C ARG A 75 2.88 1.33 -11.38
N LYS A 76 3.90 0.74 -12.02
CA LYS A 76 4.28 1.24 -13.36
C LYS A 76 3.33 0.63 -14.37
N ASN A 77 2.63 1.47 -15.13
CA ASN A 77 1.93 1.03 -16.32
C ASN A 77 2.96 0.32 -17.21
N LYS A 78 2.80 -0.97 -17.47
CA LYS A 78 3.75 -1.72 -18.32
C LYS A 78 3.81 -1.13 -19.73
N ASN A 79 2.76 -0.44 -20.18
CA ASN A 79 2.72 0.28 -21.45
C ASN A 79 3.60 1.54 -21.44
N ALA A 80 4.02 2.06 -20.27
CA ALA A 80 5.00 3.14 -20.20
C ALA A 80 6.43 2.67 -20.52
N LEU A 81 6.67 1.34 -20.58
CA LEU A 81 7.95 0.76 -21.00
C LEU A 81 7.99 0.49 -22.52
N ILE A 82 6.83 0.53 -23.19
CA ILE A 82 6.75 0.42 -24.65
C ILE A 82 6.80 1.85 -25.18
N ALA A 83 7.98 2.27 -25.64
CA ALA A 83 8.10 3.53 -26.38
C ALA A 83 7.32 3.43 -27.70
N LEU A 84 6.82 4.54 -28.22
CA LEU A 84 6.11 4.59 -29.51
C LEU A 84 6.97 3.98 -30.65
N GLY A 85 8.30 4.11 -30.55
CA GLY A 85 9.26 3.49 -31.46
C GLY A 85 9.15 1.96 -31.51
N ASN A 86 9.03 1.29 -30.37
CA ASN A 86 8.92 -0.17 -30.32
C ASN A 86 7.63 -0.69 -31.00
N LEU A 87 6.56 0.11 -31.01
CA LEU A 87 5.33 -0.20 -31.75
C LEU A 87 5.51 0.01 -33.27
N GLY A 88 6.26 1.04 -33.66
CA GLY A 88 6.62 1.29 -35.06
C GLY A 88 7.51 0.19 -35.63
N ASP A 89 8.54 -0.22 -34.88
CA ASP A 89 9.45 -1.29 -35.29
C ASP A 89 8.70 -2.62 -35.48
N TRP A 90 7.80 -2.98 -34.56
CA TRP A 90 6.95 -4.17 -34.70
C TRP A 90 6.05 -4.12 -35.95
N TYR A 91 5.48 -2.95 -36.28
CA TYR A 91 4.66 -2.79 -37.46
C TYR A 91 5.46 -2.93 -38.76
N LEU A 92 6.68 -2.41 -38.79
CA LEU A 92 7.57 -2.51 -39.94
C LEU A 92 8.11 -3.94 -40.14
N ASP A 93 8.32 -4.69 -39.07
CA ASP A 93 8.79 -6.09 -39.10
C ASP A 93 7.70 -7.10 -39.55
N LEU A 94 6.46 -6.64 -39.72
CA LEU A 94 5.35 -7.40 -40.30
C LEU A 94 5.25 -7.29 -41.84
N SER A 95 6.11 -6.48 -42.46
CA SER A 95 6.17 -6.23 -43.91
C SER A 95 7.14 -7.19 -44.60
#